data_AF-A0AAV6AIS7-F1
#
_entry.id   AF-A0AAV6AIS7-F1
#
_cell.length_a   1.000
_cell.length_b   1.000
_cell.length_c   1.000
_cell.angle_alpha   90.00
_cell.angle_beta   90.00
_cell.angle_gamma   90.00
#
_symmetry.space_group_name_H-M   'P 1'
#
loop_
_entity.id
_entity.type
_entity.pdbx_description
1 polymer ?
#
loop_
_entity_poly.entity_id
_entity_poly.type
_entity_poly.pdbx_seq_one_letter_code
_entity_poly.pdbx_strand_id
1 'polypeptide(L)'
;TGGMLDRVCAEEGVERIEGEHCYAFYLGLDAFAAEHEHEIGTFYLTDYLVRHFDRLIVKGLGLDRHPELRDAYFGHYTRVLHLAQTNDASLTAKAAKAAERLGLAFERRLTGYGGLQDVLTRTASRGIAHG
;
A
#
# COMPACT_ATOMS: atom_id res chain seq x y z
N THR A 1 -16.46 -7.70 -8.55
CA THR A 1 -17.24 -6.48 -8.87
C THR A 1 -16.40 -5.53 -9.74
N GLY A 2 -15.81 -6.03 -10.84
CA GLY A 2 -14.86 -5.29 -11.67
C GLY A 2 -15.45 -4.90 -13.02
N GLY A 3 -16.07 -3.73 -13.13
CA GLY A 3 -16.61 -3.24 -14.40
C GLY A 3 -17.37 -1.92 -14.29
N MET A 4 -17.81 -1.56 -13.08
CA MET A 4 -18.44 -0.24 -12.83
C MET A 4 -17.42 0.90 -12.85
N LEU A 5 -16.17 0.64 -12.46
CA LEU A 5 -15.08 1.62 -12.47
C LEU A 5 -14.62 1.96 -13.90
N ASP A 6 -14.61 0.97 -14.81
CA ASP A 6 -14.18 1.17 -16.20
C ASP A 6 -15.14 2.08 -16.97
N ARG A 7 -16.44 1.99 -16.63
CA ARG A 7 -17.46 2.85 -17.24
C ARG A 7 -17.32 4.30 -16.80
N VAL A 8 -17.01 4.55 -15.53
CA VAL A 8 -16.80 5.90 -14.99
C VAL A 8 -15.51 6.52 -15.52
N CYS A 9 -14.43 5.75 -15.67
CA CYS A 9 -13.18 6.23 -16.27
C CYS A 9 -13.36 6.65 -17.74
N ALA A 10 -14.16 5.91 -18.51
CA ALA A 10 -14.47 6.25 -19.89
C ALA A 10 -15.36 7.50 -20.01
N GLU A 11 -16.32 7.69 -19.09
CA GLU A 11 -17.22 8.84 -19.05
C GLU A 11 -16.47 10.15 -18.73
N GLU A 12 -15.41 10.10 -17.92
CA GLU A 12 -14.63 11.27 -17.47
C GLU A 12 -13.35 11.53 -18.31
N GLY A 13 -13.08 10.72 -19.34
CA GLY A 13 -11.89 10.88 -20.21
C GLY A 13 -10.56 10.60 -19.50
N VAL A 14 -10.57 9.78 -18.45
CA VAL A 14 -9.39 9.46 -17.63
C VAL A 14 -8.97 8.02 -17.91
N GLU A 15 -7.71 7.83 -18.29
CA GLU A 15 -7.15 6.50 -18.55
C GLU A 15 -6.84 5.80 -17.22
N ARG A 16 -7.32 4.56 -17.06
CA ARG A 16 -7.08 3.76 -15.85
C ARG A 16 -5.62 3.33 -15.84
N ILE A 17 -4.91 3.64 -14.78
CA ILE A 17 -3.54 3.16 -14.58
C ILE A 17 -3.57 1.63 -14.40
N GLU A 18 -2.83 0.89 -15.22
CA GLU A 18 -2.78 -0.57 -15.16
C GLU A 18 -2.04 -1.08 -13.91
N GLY A 19 -2.64 -2.08 -13.26
CA GLY A 19 -2.12 -2.78 -12.10
C GLY A 19 -3.28 -3.48 -11.36
N GLU A 20 -3.29 -4.82 -11.33
CA GLU A 20 -4.36 -5.59 -10.67
C GLU A 20 -4.43 -5.33 -9.16
N HIS A 21 -3.36 -4.79 -8.57
CA HIS A 21 -3.26 -4.45 -7.16
C HIS A 21 -2.52 -3.11 -6.99
N CYS A 22 -3.12 -2.19 -6.25
CA CYS A 22 -2.64 -0.82 -5.99
C CYS A 22 -1.22 -0.71 -5.38
N TYR A 23 -0.61 -1.82 -4.96
CA TYR A 23 0.76 -1.90 -4.44
C TYR A 23 1.83 -2.23 -5.49
N ALA A 24 1.45 -2.74 -6.66
CA ALA A 24 2.37 -3.04 -7.78
C ALA A 24 3.13 -1.79 -8.26
N PHE A 25 2.55 -0.61 -8.03
CA PHE A 25 3.14 0.69 -8.33
C PHE A 25 4.39 1.03 -7.53
N TYR A 26 4.53 0.48 -6.32
CA TYR A 26 5.65 0.78 -5.43
C TYR A 26 6.81 -0.19 -5.56
N LEU A 27 6.56 -1.40 -6.06
CA LEU A 27 7.55 -2.48 -6.14
C LEU A 27 8.28 -2.53 -7.50
N GLY A 28 7.66 -2.00 -8.56
CA GLY A 28 8.14 -2.20 -9.93
C GLY A 28 7.75 -3.59 -10.45
N LEU A 29 7.29 -3.64 -11.72
CA LEU A 29 6.70 -4.84 -12.33
C LEU A 29 7.64 -6.07 -12.35
N ASP A 30 8.95 -5.87 -12.40
CA ASP A 30 9.93 -6.97 -12.47
C ASP A 30 10.23 -7.61 -11.10
N ALA A 31 10.03 -6.88 -9.98
CA ALA A 31 10.22 -7.42 -8.63
C ALA A 31 9.02 -8.26 -8.15
N PHE A 32 7.84 -8.03 -8.74
CA PHE A 32 6.58 -8.68 -8.38
C PHE A 32 6.53 -10.18 -8.78
N ALA A 33 7.15 -10.55 -9.90
CA ALA A 33 7.16 -11.94 -10.36
C ALA A 33 8.15 -12.84 -9.60
N ALA A 34 9.22 -12.27 -9.02
CA ALA A 34 10.23 -13.03 -8.29
C ALA A 34 9.88 -13.26 -6.82
N GLU A 35 9.02 -12.41 -6.24
CA GLU A 35 8.69 -12.41 -4.80
C GLU A 35 7.34 -13.08 -4.49
N HIS A 36 6.66 -13.67 -5.48
CA HIS A 36 5.30 -14.21 -5.35
C HIS A 36 5.15 -15.32 -4.29
N GLU A 37 6.23 -16.02 -3.91
CA GLU A 37 6.26 -16.99 -2.80
C GLU A 37 6.45 -16.32 -1.42
N HIS A 38 7.06 -15.14 -1.35
CA HIS A 38 7.31 -14.38 -0.11
C HIS A 38 6.25 -13.29 0.17
N GLU A 39 5.43 -12.94 -0.82
CA GLU A 39 4.34 -11.96 -0.70
C GLU A 39 3.09 -12.53 0.00
N ILE A 40 2.86 -13.84 -0.07
CA ILE A 40 1.71 -14.50 0.56
C ILE A 40 1.79 -14.29 2.09
N GLY A 41 0.79 -13.58 2.63
CA GLY A 41 0.72 -13.25 4.06
C GLY A 41 1.44 -11.97 4.49
N THR A 42 1.79 -11.08 3.56
CA THR A 42 2.39 -9.77 3.89
C THR A 42 1.36 -8.64 3.89
N PHE A 43 1.25 -7.92 5.00
CA PHE A 43 0.44 -6.71 5.10
C PHE A 43 1.32 -5.47 4.91
N TYR A 44 1.08 -4.71 3.85
CA TYR A 44 1.94 -3.58 3.51
C TYR A 44 1.48 -2.28 4.17
N LEU A 45 2.42 -1.59 4.80
CA LEU A 45 2.22 -0.24 5.34
C LEU A 45 3.09 0.77 4.60
N THR A 46 2.48 1.84 4.09
CA THR A 46 3.18 3.05 3.64
C THR A 46 3.21 4.09 4.76
N ASP A 47 4.03 5.12 4.66
CA ASP A 47 4.09 6.22 5.65
C ASP A 47 2.71 6.84 5.90
N TYR A 48 1.85 6.93 4.86
CA TYR A 48 0.48 7.40 5.01
C TYR A 48 -0.36 6.45 5.88
N LEU A 49 -0.33 5.14 5.57
CA LEU A 49 -1.06 4.15 6.35
C LEU A 49 -0.54 4.07 7.79
N VAL A 50 0.77 4.21 8.02
CA VAL A 50 1.36 4.30 9.36
C VAL A 50 0.81 5.52 10.11
N ARG A 51 0.74 6.69 9.46
CA ARG A 51 0.22 7.93 10.09
C ARG A 51 -1.26 7.84 10.46
N HIS A 52 -2.03 7.06 9.70
CA HIS A 52 -3.48 6.98 9.85
C HIS A 52 -3.99 5.59 10.28
N PHE A 53 -3.10 4.73 10.77
CA PHE A 53 -3.38 3.33 11.08
C PHE A 53 -4.60 3.18 12.01
N ASP A 54 -4.65 3.95 13.09
CA ASP A 54 -5.76 3.88 14.04
C ASP A 54 -7.11 4.29 13.43
N ARG A 55 -7.11 5.23 12.49
CA ARG A 55 -8.35 5.68 11.85
C ARG A 55 -8.80 4.68 10.78
N LEU A 56 -7.89 4.25 9.92
CA LEU A 56 -8.22 3.48 8.72
C LEU A 56 -8.33 1.99 9.00
N ILE A 57 -7.40 1.44 9.76
CA ILE A 57 -7.35 -0.01 10.01
C ILE A 57 -8.12 -0.33 11.28
N VAL A 58 -7.79 0.32 12.39
CA VAL A 58 -8.41 -0.03 13.67
C VAL A 58 -9.88 0.36 13.71
N LYS A 59 -10.19 1.65 13.55
CA LYS A 59 -11.59 2.12 13.61
C LYS A 59 -12.36 1.76 12.34
N GLY A 60 -11.70 1.80 11.18
CA GLY A 60 -12.32 1.48 9.89
C GLY A 60 -12.76 0.02 9.79
N LEU A 61 -11.98 -0.92 10.34
CA LEU A 61 -12.35 -2.34 10.41
C LEU A 61 -13.06 -2.72 11.71
N GLY A 62 -13.25 -1.76 12.63
CA GLY A 62 -13.95 -1.97 13.90
C GLY A 62 -13.17 -2.80 14.94
N LEU A 63 -11.85 -2.91 14.80
CA LEU A 63 -10.98 -3.68 15.73
C LEU A 63 -10.94 -3.09 17.15
N ASP A 64 -11.32 -1.82 17.30
CA ASP A 64 -11.49 -1.17 18.60
C ASP A 64 -12.72 -1.65 19.36
N ARG A 65 -13.79 -2.01 18.64
CA ARG A 65 -15.05 -2.50 19.20
C ARG A 65 -15.13 -4.02 19.19
N HIS A 66 -14.49 -4.66 18.23
CA HIS A 66 -14.53 -6.10 17.96
C HIS A 66 -13.12 -6.65 17.74
N PRO A 67 -12.32 -6.87 18.81
CA PRO A 67 -10.96 -7.38 18.70
C PRO A 67 -10.87 -8.76 18.01
N GLU A 68 -11.93 -9.57 18.09
CA GLU A 68 -12.05 -10.88 17.44
C GLU A 68 -11.95 -10.81 15.91
N LEU A 69 -12.28 -9.66 15.31
CA LEU A 69 -12.16 -9.45 13.86
C LEU A 69 -10.69 -9.40 13.41
N ARG A 70 -9.74 -9.21 14.34
CA ARG A 70 -8.31 -9.27 14.01
C ARG A 70 -7.99 -10.59 13.31
N ASP A 71 -8.43 -11.71 13.85
CA ASP A 71 -8.09 -13.04 13.31
C ASP A 71 -8.80 -13.27 11.97
N ALA A 72 -10.03 -12.78 11.84
CA ALA A 72 -10.79 -12.85 10.59
C ALA A 72 -10.10 -12.07 9.44
N TYR A 73 -9.51 -10.91 9.73
CA TYR A 73 -8.86 -10.08 8.71
C TYR A 73 -7.37 -10.39 8.52
N PHE A 74 -6.66 -10.72 9.60
CA PHE A 74 -5.20 -10.81 9.63
C PHE A 74 -4.68 -12.22 9.94
N GLY A 75 -5.54 -13.22 10.16
CA GLY A 75 -5.13 -14.56 10.57
C GLY A 75 -4.31 -15.35 9.54
N HIS A 76 -4.37 -14.96 8.26
CA HIS A 76 -3.54 -15.53 7.19
C HIS A 76 -2.31 -14.68 6.87
N TYR A 77 -2.12 -13.56 7.58
CA TYR A 77 -0.91 -12.76 7.47
C TYR A 77 0.12 -13.25 8.48
N THR A 78 1.38 -13.19 8.08
CA THR A 78 2.54 -13.60 8.89
C THR A 78 3.38 -12.40 9.29
N ARG A 79 3.36 -11.33 8.47
CA ARG A 79 4.16 -10.13 8.70
C ARG A 79 3.48 -8.84 8.22
N VAL A 80 3.95 -7.74 8.79
CA VAL A 80 3.77 -6.39 8.29
C VAL A 80 5.08 -5.92 7.67
N LEU A 81 5.03 -5.44 6.43
CA LEU A 81 6.16 -4.79 5.78
C LEU A 81 5.89 -3.28 5.64
N HIS A 82 6.66 -2.47 6.36
CA HIS A 82 6.67 -1.01 6.20
C HIS A 82 7.55 -0.61 5.02
N LEU A 83 6.90 -0.20 3.93
CA LEU A 83 7.50 0.44 2.77
C LEU A 83 7.67 1.94 3.05
N ALA A 84 8.81 2.28 3.64
CA ALA A 84 9.09 3.63 4.12
C ALA A 84 9.48 4.56 2.95
N GLN A 85 8.71 5.65 2.78
CA GLN A 85 9.03 6.71 1.81
C GLN A 85 10.10 7.65 2.35
N THR A 86 10.17 7.79 3.68
CA THR A 86 11.12 8.65 4.36
C THR A 86 11.97 7.87 5.36
N ASN A 87 13.16 8.40 5.68
CA ASN A 87 13.98 7.84 6.75
C ASN A 87 13.58 8.44 8.11
N ASP A 88 12.31 8.28 8.48
CA ASP A 88 11.73 8.78 9.74
C ASP A 88 11.63 7.64 10.78
N ALA A 89 12.42 7.75 11.85
CA ALA A 89 12.43 6.79 12.94
C ALA A 89 11.09 6.74 13.71
N SER A 90 10.36 7.85 13.77
CA SER A 90 9.05 7.91 14.44
C SER A 90 7.99 7.12 13.69
N LEU A 91 8.05 7.11 12.35
CA LEU A 91 7.18 6.29 11.52
C LEU A 91 7.52 4.81 11.64
N THR A 92 8.82 4.49 11.68
CA THR A 92 9.28 3.12 11.89
C THR A 92 8.75 2.55 13.21
N ALA A 93 8.84 3.33 14.30
CA ALA A 93 8.31 2.91 15.59
C ALA A 93 6.78 2.75 15.61
N LYS A 94 6.04 3.60 14.87
CA LYS A 94 4.58 3.48 14.73
C LYS A 94 4.20 2.24 13.93
N ALA A 95 4.94 1.93 12.87
CA ALA A 95 4.71 0.74 12.06
C ALA A 95 4.97 -0.55 12.85
N ALA A 96 6.02 -0.57 13.68
CA ALA A 96 6.29 -1.68 14.60
C ALA A 96 5.13 -1.89 15.58
N LYS A 97 4.61 -0.82 16.20
CA LYS A 97 3.44 -0.90 17.09
C LYS A 97 2.17 -1.37 16.37
N ALA A 98 2.00 -0.99 15.11
CA ALA A 98 0.89 -1.48 14.29
C ALA A 98 1.01 -3.00 14.07
N ALA A 99 2.21 -3.49 13.75
CA ALA A 99 2.48 -4.92 13.61
C ALA A 99 2.23 -5.70 14.91
N GLU A 100 2.70 -5.18 16.05
CA GLU A 100 2.42 -5.74 17.37
C GLU A 100 0.93 -5.85 17.65
N ARG A 101 0.17 -4.78 17.35
CA ARG A 101 -1.29 -4.76 17.53
C ARG A 101 -2.01 -5.77 16.65
N LEU A 102 -1.49 -6.02 15.45
CA LEU A 102 -2.00 -7.05 14.55
C LEU A 102 -1.46 -8.44 14.91
N GLY A 103 -0.50 -8.56 15.82
CA GLY A 103 0.15 -9.83 16.19
C GLY A 103 0.97 -10.43 15.04
N LEU A 104 1.60 -9.58 14.22
CA LEU A 104 2.36 -9.95 13.04
C LEU A 104 3.84 -9.60 13.21
N ALA A 105 4.74 -10.34 12.56
CA ALA A 105 6.16 -9.99 12.52
C ALA A 105 6.34 -8.62 11.83
N PHE A 106 7.33 -7.84 12.25
CA PHE A 106 7.58 -6.51 11.67
C PHE A 106 8.84 -6.50 10.83
N GLU A 107 8.72 -5.98 9.61
CA GLU A 107 9.83 -5.67 8.73
C GLU A 107 9.72 -4.25 8.18
N ARG A 108 10.85 -3.63 7.88
CA ARG A 108 10.92 -2.32 7.24
C ARG A 108 11.83 -2.37 6.02
N ARG A 109 11.40 -1.72 4.95
CA ARG A 109 12.18 -1.47 3.74
C ARG A 109 12.07 0.00 3.36
N LEU A 110 13.20 0.71 3.28
CA LEU A 110 13.24 2.07 2.76
C LEU A 110 13.12 1.99 1.24
N THR A 111 12.02 2.48 0.69
CA THR A 111 11.72 2.46 -0.75
C THR A 111 11.81 3.84 -1.39
N GLY A 112 11.74 4.92 -0.60
CA GLY A 112 11.47 6.24 -1.14
C GLY A 112 10.07 6.30 -1.76
N TYR A 113 9.82 7.29 -2.63
CA TYR A 113 8.56 7.37 -3.39
C TYR A 113 8.49 6.39 -4.58
N GLY A 114 9.58 5.65 -4.87
CA GLY A 114 9.63 4.66 -5.94
C GLY A 114 9.19 5.22 -7.30
N GLY A 115 8.46 4.39 -8.06
CA GLY A 115 7.95 4.70 -9.39
C GLY A 115 6.91 5.83 -9.46
N LEU A 116 6.42 6.36 -8.33
CA LEU A 116 5.59 7.58 -8.34
C LEU A 116 6.39 8.78 -8.88
N GLN A 117 7.68 8.84 -8.55
CA GLN A 117 8.57 9.87 -9.06
C GLN A 117 8.78 9.69 -10.58
N ASP A 118 8.98 8.45 -11.03
CA ASP A 118 9.13 8.12 -12.46
C ASP A 118 7.84 8.38 -13.26
N VAL A 119 6.67 8.13 -12.69
CA VAL A 119 5.37 8.43 -13.31
C VAL A 119 5.11 9.93 -13.34
N LEU A 120 5.42 10.67 -12.26
CA LEU A 120 5.30 12.13 -12.26
C LEU A 120 6.26 12.79 -13.25
N THR A 121 7.50 12.32 -13.36
CA THR A 121 8.47 12.81 -14.35
C THR A 121 8.03 12.50 -15.78
N ARG A 122 7.47 11.31 -16.04
CA ARG A 122 6.98 10.89 -17.36
C ARG A 122 5.71 11.63 -17.80
N THR A 123 4.82 11.94 -16.85
CA THR A 123 3.61 12.73 -17.12
C THR A 123 3.94 14.22 -17.27
N ALA A 124 4.86 14.76 -16.47
CA ALA A 124 5.34 16.14 -16.63
C ALA A 124 6.04 16.38 -17.97
N SER A 125 6.76 15.38 -18.50
CA SER A 125 7.38 15.45 -19.83
C SER A 125 6.39 15.27 -20.99
N ARG A 126 5.25 14.60 -20.78
CA ARG A 126 4.13 14.56 -21.76
C ARG A 126 3.28 15.84 -21.76
N GLY A 127 3.16 16.54 -20.62
CA GLY A 127 2.41 17.78 -20.51
C GLY A 127 3.04 19.00 -21.20
N ILE A 128 4.34 18.97 -21.51
CA ILE A 128 5.05 20.07 -22.19
C ILE A 128 4.99 19.94 -23.72
N ALA A 129 4.67 18.75 -24.26
CA ALA A 129 4.60 18.51 -25.71
C ALA A 129 3.22 18.85 -26.33
N HIS A 130 2.27 19.38 -25.54
CA HIS A 130 0.94 19.82 -26.00
C HIS A 130 0.58 21.24 -25.50
N GLY A 131 1.59 22.08 -25.23
CA GLY A 131 1.43 23.52 -25.04
C GLY A 131 1.70 24.30 -26.31
#